data_AF-A0A8C4TDY7-F1
#
_entry.id   AF-A0A8C4TDY7-F1
#
_cell.length_a   1.000
_cell.length_b   1.000
_cell.length_c   1.000
_cell.angle_alpha   90.00
_cell.angle_beta   90.00
_cell.angle_gamma   90.00
#
_symmetry.space_group_name_H-M   'P 1'
#
loop_
_entity.id
_entity.type
_entity.pdbx_description
1 polymer ?
#
loop_
_entity_poly.entity_id
_entity_poly.type
_entity_poly.pdbx_seq_one_letter_code
_entity_poly.pdbx_strand_id
1 'polypeptide(L)'
;MWGWKRGGRGIAFLQGDLHLASMKINRRKRSSGELSEPVTPDPNSILGSRIQHSWREKGTLTKWKGTVLDRLTVNPSLYMVKYDGFDCVYGIELFKDDRVSRLQVLEEKVVNTKIKVPNNAEELVGKAVEHLFEKEDGEKNEWRGMVLSRAPVMTNWYYITYEKDPVLYMYQLWDDYKEGDLRILPEAENKHLLPADRKPGEEPESLVGKQVEYVTDKGVKRTGLVIYQVPAKPSVYYIKYDDDFHIHVYDLVKTS
;
A
#
# COMPACT_ATOMS: atom_id res chain seq x y z
N MET A 1 2.52 -4.27 14.85
CA MET A 1 1.57 -4.14 13.72
C MET A 1 1.49 -2.66 13.42
N TRP A 2 2.20 -2.22 12.38
CA TRP A 2 2.41 -0.82 12.07
C TRP A 2 1.28 -0.36 11.16
N GLY A 3 0.61 0.70 11.57
CA GLY A 3 -0.53 1.23 10.85
C GLY A 3 -0.72 2.69 11.24
N TRP A 4 -0.38 3.56 10.32
CA TRP A 4 -0.37 5.01 10.47
C TRP A 4 -1.80 5.54 10.47
N LYS A 5 -2.08 6.61 11.20
CA LYS A 5 -3.37 7.31 11.15
C LYS A 5 -3.13 8.79 10.93
N ARG A 6 -3.55 9.32 9.78
CA ARG A 6 -3.53 10.77 9.53
C ARG A 6 -4.59 11.47 10.41
N GLY A 7 -4.15 12.11 11.49
CA GLY A 7 -4.87 13.17 12.20
C GLY A 7 -4.22 14.51 11.86
N GLY A 8 -4.99 15.57 11.67
CA GLY A 8 -4.48 16.85 11.15
C GLY A 8 -3.28 17.39 11.94
N ARG A 9 -2.16 17.57 11.21
CA ARG A 9 -0.84 18.02 11.66
C ARG A 9 -0.13 17.02 12.59
N GLY A 10 0.93 16.39 12.06
CA GLY A 10 1.82 15.47 12.79
C GLY A 10 1.55 13.99 12.51
N ILE A 11 2.60 13.26 12.16
CA ILE A 11 2.60 11.82 11.95
C ILE A 11 3.09 11.15 13.25
N ALA A 12 2.24 10.30 13.82
CA ALA A 12 2.51 9.57 15.05
C ALA A 12 3.25 8.25 14.80
N PHE A 13 4.41 8.08 15.45
CA PHE A 13 5.10 6.82 15.57
C PHE A 13 4.61 6.10 16.83
N LEU A 14 4.07 4.88 16.71
CA LEU A 14 3.82 4.03 17.89
C LEU A 14 4.59 2.72 17.75
N GLN A 15 5.64 2.61 18.56
CA GLN A 15 6.35 1.36 18.81
C GLN A 15 5.68 0.65 20.00
N GLY A 16 5.17 -0.56 19.75
CA GLY A 16 4.74 -1.49 20.82
C GLY A 16 3.33 -1.27 21.38
N ASP A 17 2.61 -2.38 21.50
CA ASP A 17 1.37 -2.61 22.26
C ASP A 17 0.13 -1.73 21.98
N LEU A 18 -0.78 -2.30 21.19
CA LEU A 18 -2.17 -1.87 21.03
C LEU A 18 -2.90 -1.87 22.39
N HIS A 19 -2.83 -0.75 23.12
CA HIS A 19 -3.88 -0.35 24.04
C HIS A 19 -4.93 0.47 23.29
N LEU A 20 -6.10 -0.12 23.10
CA LEU A 20 -7.29 0.50 22.54
C LEU A 20 -7.72 1.71 23.38
N ALA A 21 -7.38 2.92 22.96
CA ALA A 21 -8.06 4.13 23.43
C ALA A 21 -9.48 4.18 22.83
N SER A 22 -10.45 3.83 23.66
CA SER A 22 -11.88 3.94 23.39
C SER A 22 -12.28 5.39 23.12
N MET A 23 -12.61 5.73 21.88
CA MET A 23 -13.34 6.96 21.57
C MET A 23 -14.80 6.80 22.00
N LYS A 24 -15.19 7.44 23.10
CA LYS A 24 -16.58 7.54 23.56
C LYS A 24 -17.40 8.33 22.54
N ILE A 25 -18.18 7.63 21.71
CA ILE A 25 -19.20 8.23 20.86
C ILE A 25 -20.48 8.40 21.69
N ASN A 26 -20.92 9.64 21.85
CA ASN A 26 -22.18 9.99 22.49
C ASN A 26 -23.36 9.41 21.68
N ARG A 27 -24.04 8.41 22.24
CA ARG A 27 -25.24 7.79 21.64
C ARG A 27 -26.41 8.78 21.67
N ARG A 28 -26.81 9.32 20.51
CA ARG A 28 -28.20 9.73 20.28
C ARG A 28 -28.94 8.56 19.62
N LYS A 29 -29.93 8.00 20.33
CA LYS A 29 -30.86 6.98 19.82
C LYS A 29 -31.71 7.58 18.69
N ARG A 30 -31.75 6.93 17.52
CA ARG A 30 -32.91 6.94 16.61
C ARG A 30 -33.04 5.57 15.90
N SER A 31 -34.26 5.29 15.48
CA SER A 31 -34.99 4.02 15.57
C SER A 31 -34.64 2.94 14.54
N SER A 32 -35.08 1.73 14.88
CA SER A 32 -35.11 0.49 14.11
C SER A 32 -35.76 0.65 12.72
N GLY A 33 -35.01 0.28 11.69
CA GLY A 33 -35.49 -0.09 10.35
C GLY A 33 -34.88 -1.44 9.97
N GLU A 34 -35.64 -2.26 9.27
CA GLU A 34 -35.49 -3.70 9.06
C GLU A 34 -34.11 -4.17 8.56
N LEU A 35 -33.68 -5.32 9.10
CA LEU A 35 -32.44 -6.02 8.77
C LEU A 35 -32.58 -6.76 7.43
N SER A 36 -32.16 -6.13 6.34
CA SER A 36 -31.77 -6.88 5.14
C SER A 36 -30.48 -7.64 5.44
N GLU A 37 -30.45 -8.96 5.25
CA GLU A 37 -29.21 -9.73 5.34
C GLU A 37 -28.17 -9.13 4.37
N PRO A 38 -26.93 -8.88 4.83
CA PRO A 38 -25.91 -8.32 3.97
C PRO A 38 -25.49 -9.36 2.94
N VAL A 39 -25.85 -9.14 1.68
CA VAL A 39 -25.45 -9.96 0.54
C VAL A 39 -23.93 -9.86 0.37
N THR A 40 -23.24 -11.01 0.34
CA THR A 40 -21.83 -11.08 -0.01
C THR A 40 -21.62 -10.54 -1.42
N PRO A 41 -20.72 -9.57 -1.64
CA PRO A 41 -20.53 -8.97 -2.96
C PRO A 41 -19.90 -9.96 -3.96
N ASP A 42 -20.16 -9.76 -5.26
CA ASP A 42 -19.51 -10.53 -6.33
C ASP A 42 -18.01 -10.17 -6.40
N PRO A 43 -17.08 -11.13 -6.26
CA PRO A 43 -15.64 -10.94 -6.40
C PRO A 43 -15.19 -10.16 -7.64
N ASN A 44 -15.92 -10.27 -8.76
CA ASN A 44 -15.58 -9.59 -10.01
C ASN A 44 -16.02 -8.11 -10.05
N SER A 45 -16.87 -7.70 -9.12
CA SER A 45 -17.53 -6.39 -9.14
C SER A 45 -16.90 -5.36 -8.18
N ILE A 46 -16.07 -5.80 -7.24
CA ILE A 46 -15.58 -4.94 -6.15
C ILE A 46 -14.38 -4.06 -6.52
N LEU A 47 -13.76 -4.26 -7.69
CA LEU A 47 -12.63 -3.45 -8.12
C LEU A 47 -13.03 -1.98 -8.23
N GLY A 48 -12.24 -1.09 -7.62
CA GLY A 48 -12.55 0.34 -7.57
C GLY A 48 -13.67 0.73 -6.61
N SER A 49 -14.28 -0.25 -5.92
CA SER A 49 -15.36 0.00 -4.96
C SER A 49 -14.81 0.33 -3.57
N ARG A 50 -15.60 1.10 -2.83
CA ARG A 50 -15.44 1.26 -1.38
C ARG A 50 -16.01 0.02 -0.71
N ILE A 51 -15.27 -0.52 0.25
CA ILE A 51 -15.69 -1.71 1.00
C ILE A 51 -15.63 -1.44 2.50
N GLN A 52 -16.42 -2.20 3.23
CA GLN A 52 -16.26 -2.37 4.67
C GLN A 52 -16.28 -3.86 5.03
N HIS A 53 -15.50 -4.23 6.03
CA HIS A 53 -15.58 -5.56 6.63
C HIS A 53 -15.17 -5.50 8.10
N SER A 54 -15.37 -6.62 8.78
CA SER A 54 -14.82 -6.85 10.12
C SER A 54 -13.55 -7.68 9.98
N TRP A 55 -12.58 -7.43 10.85
CA TRP A 55 -11.32 -8.16 10.96
C TRP A 55 -11.22 -8.78 12.36
N ARG A 56 -10.99 -10.08 12.43
CA ARG A 56 -10.84 -10.82 13.69
C ARG A 56 -9.40 -11.23 13.87
N GLU A 57 -8.77 -10.75 14.94
CA GLU A 57 -7.42 -11.15 15.30
C GLU A 57 -7.31 -11.33 16.81
N LYS A 58 -6.81 -12.50 17.25
CA LYS A 58 -6.63 -12.85 18.67
C LYS A 58 -7.89 -12.58 19.54
N GLY A 59 -9.07 -12.81 18.98
CA GLY A 59 -10.36 -12.60 19.64
C GLY A 59 -10.91 -11.17 19.56
N THR A 60 -10.12 -10.18 19.17
CA THR A 60 -10.58 -8.80 18.95
C THR A 60 -11.22 -8.67 17.57
N LEU A 61 -12.41 -8.08 17.52
CA LEU A 61 -13.12 -7.76 16.28
C LEU A 61 -13.06 -6.25 16.01
N THR A 62 -12.42 -5.85 14.93
CA THR A 62 -12.31 -4.46 14.48
C THR A 62 -13.05 -4.26 13.16
N LYS A 63 -13.49 -3.04 12.87
CA LYS A 63 -14.15 -2.70 11.59
C LYS A 63 -13.20 -1.86 10.73
N TRP A 64 -13.12 -2.23 9.47
CA TRP A 64 -12.23 -1.61 8.49
C TRP A 64 -13.02 -1.12 7.29
N LYS A 65 -12.60 0.01 6.75
CA LYS A 65 -13.13 0.60 5.52
C LYS A 65 -11.98 0.93 4.60
N GLY A 66 -12.16 0.71 3.31
CA GLY A 66 -11.10 0.92 2.34
C GLY A 66 -11.60 0.91 0.91
N THR A 67 -10.65 1.05 -0.01
CA THR A 67 -10.87 1.03 -1.46
C THR A 67 -10.10 -0.14 -2.05
N VAL A 68 -10.78 -0.96 -2.85
CA VAL A 68 -10.13 -2.04 -3.61
C VAL A 68 -9.43 -1.43 -4.82
N LEU A 69 -8.11 -1.56 -4.87
CA LEU A 69 -7.25 -0.95 -5.88
C LEU A 69 -7.01 -1.85 -7.07
N ASP A 70 -6.80 -3.14 -6.81
CA ASP A 70 -6.46 -4.12 -7.85
C ASP A 70 -6.83 -5.55 -7.40
N ARG A 71 -6.96 -6.44 -8.38
CA ARG A 71 -7.11 -7.89 -8.19
C ARG A 71 -6.04 -8.58 -9.01
N LEU A 72 -5.19 -9.36 -8.35
CA LEU A 72 -3.95 -9.80 -8.99
C LEU A 72 -4.17 -10.99 -9.92
N THR A 73 -3.54 -10.95 -11.08
CA THR A 73 -3.70 -11.98 -12.13
C THR A 73 -3.09 -13.32 -11.73
N VAL A 74 -1.94 -13.30 -11.05
CA VAL A 74 -1.25 -14.52 -10.58
C VAL A 74 -1.92 -15.20 -9.39
N ASN A 75 -2.71 -14.45 -8.62
CA ASN A 75 -3.58 -14.99 -7.57
C ASN A 75 -4.90 -14.21 -7.58
N PRO A 76 -5.93 -14.70 -8.30
CA PRO A 76 -7.23 -14.05 -8.38
C PRO A 76 -8.00 -13.99 -7.05
N SER A 77 -7.50 -14.61 -5.98
CA SER A 77 -8.10 -14.48 -4.64
C SER A 77 -7.57 -13.25 -3.90
N LEU A 78 -6.40 -12.73 -4.30
CA LEU A 78 -5.69 -11.65 -3.64
C LEU A 78 -6.09 -10.28 -4.21
N TYR A 79 -6.50 -9.38 -3.31
CA TYR A 79 -6.87 -8.00 -3.62
C TYR A 79 -5.89 -7.04 -2.99
N MET A 80 -5.53 -5.99 -3.73
CA MET A 80 -4.83 -4.82 -3.17
C MET A 80 -5.87 -3.85 -2.62
N VAL A 81 -5.73 -3.46 -1.35
CA VAL A 81 -6.70 -2.61 -0.66
C VAL A 81 -5.98 -1.45 0.04
N LYS A 82 -6.48 -0.23 -0.18
CA LYS A 82 -6.10 0.95 0.62
C LYS A 82 -7.13 1.15 1.72
N TYR A 83 -6.74 0.96 2.98
CA TYR A 83 -7.63 1.25 4.12
C TYR A 83 -7.61 2.73 4.51
N ASP A 84 -8.74 3.18 5.07
CA ASP A 84 -8.91 4.55 5.54
C ASP A 84 -8.01 4.86 6.73
N GLY A 85 -7.28 5.97 6.64
CA GLY A 85 -6.34 6.41 7.68
C GLY A 85 -4.95 5.80 7.56
N PHE A 86 -4.78 4.66 6.89
CA PHE A 86 -3.51 3.92 6.78
C PHE A 86 -2.83 4.17 5.45
N ASP A 87 -1.54 4.49 5.44
CA ASP A 87 -0.83 4.83 4.21
C ASP A 87 -0.33 3.60 3.41
N CYS A 88 -0.21 2.43 4.05
CA CYS A 88 0.19 1.19 3.40
C CYS A 88 -0.90 0.65 2.46
N VAL A 89 -0.47 -0.09 1.44
CA VAL A 89 -1.34 -0.93 0.61
C VAL A 89 -1.27 -2.37 1.11
N TYR A 90 -2.44 -2.97 1.30
CA TYR A 90 -2.57 -4.31 1.89
C TYR A 90 -2.97 -5.32 0.81
N GLY A 91 -2.35 -6.50 0.82
CA GLY A 91 -2.73 -7.64 0.01
C GLY A 91 -3.57 -8.63 0.83
N ILE A 92 -4.88 -8.70 0.58
CA ILE A 92 -5.83 -9.51 1.37
C ILE A 92 -6.63 -10.43 0.46
N GLU A 93 -6.77 -11.70 0.85
CA GLU A 93 -7.70 -12.62 0.21
C GLU A 93 -9.13 -12.44 0.77
N LEU A 94 -9.79 -11.34 0.38
CA LEU A 94 -11.04 -10.84 0.99
C LEU A 94 -12.17 -11.88 1.14
N PHE A 95 -12.20 -12.91 0.30
CA PHE A 95 -13.23 -13.96 0.29
C PHE A 95 -12.77 -15.30 0.86
N LYS A 96 -11.49 -15.45 1.20
CA LYS A 96 -10.89 -16.69 1.71
C LYS A 96 -10.29 -16.56 3.10
N ASP A 97 -9.87 -15.36 3.49
CA ASP A 97 -9.23 -15.14 4.78
C ASP A 97 -10.27 -15.19 5.91
N ASP A 98 -10.16 -16.18 6.79
CA ASP A 98 -11.08 -16.41 7.92
C ASP A 98 -11.15 -15.23 8.91
N ARG A 99 -10.16 -14.34 8.88
CA ARG A 99 -10.17 -13.11 9.70
C ARG A 99 -11.16 -12.09 9.16
N VAL A 100 -11.47 -12.14 7.86
CA VAL A 100 -12.41 -11.24 7.19
C VAL A 100 -13.83 -11.76 7.37
N SER A 101 -14.74 -10.89 7.82
CA SER A 101 -16.16 -11.23 7.90
C SER A 101 -17.04 -10.01 7.64
N ARG A 102 -18.30 -10.25 7.26
CA ARG A 102 -19.28 -9.17 6.95
C ARG A 102 -18.76 -8.18 5.91
N LEU A 103 -18.09 -8.70 4.87
CA LEU A 103 -17.65 -7.90 3.73
C LEU A 103 -18.87 -7.32 3.01
N GLN A 104 -18.87 -6.01 2.80
CA GLN A 104 -19.92 -5.26 2.13
C GLN A 104 -19.30 -4.20 1.23
N VAL A 105 -19.91 -3.98 0.07
CA VAL A 105 -19.63 -2.82 -0.77
C VAL A 105 -20.42 -1.64 -0.24
N LEU A 106 -19.77 -0.49 -0.13
CA LEU A 106 -20.38 0.77 0.29
C LEU A 106 -20.91 1.52 -0.94
N GLU A 107 -22.03 2.21 -0.79
CA GLU A 107 -22.58 3.10 -1.84
C GLU A 107 -21.71 4.35 -2.09
N GLU A 108 -20.83 4.67 -1.13
CA GLU A 108 -19.84 5.73 -1.26
C GLU A 108 -18.92 5.45 -2.46
N LYS A 109 -18.78 6.44 -3.34
CA LYS A 109 -17.85 6.35 -4.47
C LYS A 109 -16.47 6.84 -4.07
N VAL A 110 -15.45 6.28 -4.69
CA VAL A 110 -14.08 6.77 -4.57
C VAL A 110 -14.02 8.19 -5.14
N VAL A 111 -13.63 9.15 -4.31
CA VAL A 111 -13.48 10.54 -4.73
C VAL A 111 -12.11 10.72 -5.37
N ASN A 112 -12.09 10.71 -6.70
CA ASN A 112 -10.95 11.21 -7.47
C ASN A 112 -11.20 12.68 -7.78
N THR A 113 -10.69 13.58 -6.93
CA THR A 113 -10.48 14.98 -7.36
C THR A 113 -9.57 14.97 -8.59
N LYS A 114 -9.58 15.97 -9.46
CA LYS A 114 -8.54 16.05 -10.50
C LYS A 114 -7.29 16.66 -9.85
N ILE A 115 -6.14 15.97 -9.81
CA ILE A 115 -4.89 16.67 -9.49
C ILE A 115 -4.71 17.76 -10.54
N LYS A 116 -4.43 18.99 -10.10
CA LYS A 116 -3.81 20.00 -10.96
C LYS A 116 -2.31 19.67 -11.05
N VAL A 117 -1.95 18.61 -11.79
CA VAL A 117 -0.56 18.41 -12.21
C VAL A 117 -0.31 19.45 -13.30
N PRO A 118 0.66 20.36 -13.14
CA PRO A 118 1.03 21.27 -14.22
C PRO A 118 1.40 20.51 -15.49
N ASN A 119 1.11 21.05 -16.67
CA ASN A 119 1.46 20.38 -17.94
C ASN A 119 2.98 20.22 -18.14
N ASN A 120 3.79 20.98 -17.39
CA ASN A 120 5.24 20.97 -17.39
C ASN A 120 5.84 20.31 -16.14
N ALA A 121 5.03 19.62 -15.34
CA ALA A 121 5.50 19.03 -14.09
C ALA A 121 6.42 17.84 -14.37
N GLU A 122 7.46 17.71 -13.57
CA GLU A 122 8.42 16.61 -13.68
C GLU A 122 7.72 15.25 -13.45
N GLU A 123 8.09 14.23 -14.22
CA GLU A 123 7.51 12.89 -14.03
C GLU A 123 8.11 12.25 -12.77
N LEU A 124 7.27 12.05 -11.76
CA LEU A 124 7.67 11.43 -10.49
C LEU A 124 7.95 9.93 -10.64
N VAL A 125 7.22 9.24 -11.51
CA VAL A 125 7.29 7.77 -11.62
C VAL A 125 8.69 7.32 -12.04
N GLY A 126 9.24 6.34 -11.32
CA GLY A 126 10.59 5.81 -11.52
C GLY A 126 11.69 6.63 -10.86
N LYS A 127 11.38 7.81 -10.30
CA LYS A 127 12.37 8.65 -9.62
C LYS A 127 12.59 8.19 -8.18
N ALA A 128 13.84 8.24 -7.75
CA ALA A 128 14.17 8.18 -6.34
C ALA A 128 13.91 9.55 -5.70
N VAL A 129 13.46 9.52 -4.46
CA VAL A 129 12.99 10.70 -3.74
C VAL A 129 13.44 10.67 -2.30
N GLU A 130 13.50 11.84 -1.68
CA GLU A 130 13.45 11.99 -0.23
C GLU A 130 12.10 12.56 0.15
N HIS A 131 11.43 11.87 1.07
CA HIS A 131 10.14 12.24 1.61
C HIS A 131 10.30 12.63 3.07
N LEU A 132 9.88 13.84 3.38
CA LEU A 132 9.97 14.45 4.70
C LEU A 132 8.71 14.16 5.50
N PHE A 133 8.88 13.63 6.70
CA PHE A 133 7.79 13.33 7.62
C PHE A 133 8.00 14.03 8.95
N GLU A 134 6.98 14.76 9.40
CA GLU A 134 6.99 15.43 10.71
C GLU A 134 6.43 14.49 11.79
N LYS A 135 7.24 14.24 12.83
CA LYS A 135 6.85 13.50 14.05
C LYS A 135 5.85 14.32 14.89
N GLU A 136 5.22 13.67 15.86
CA GLU A 136 4.35 14.34 16.87
C GLU A 136 5.05 15.45 17.66
N ASP A 137 6.37 15.34 17.86
CA ASP A 137 7.19 16.35 18.54
C ASP A 137 7.65 17.49 17.62
N GLY A 138 7.27 17.46 16.34
CA GLY A 138 7.66 18.43 15.32
C GLY A 138 9.01 18.14 14.66
N GLU A 139 9.73 17.09 15.06
CA GLU A 139 10.98 16.70 14.42
C GLU A 139 10.70 16.13 13.02
N LYS A 140 11.39 16.67 12.01
CA LYS A 140 11.27 16.18 10.64
C LYS A 140 12.28 15.06 10.37
N ASN A 141 11.82 14.00 9.70
CA ASN A 141 12.65 12.85 9.32
C ASN A 141 12.58 12.64 7.82
N GLU A 142 13.75 12.49 7.21
CA GLU A 142 13.88 12.22 5.78
C GLU A 142 13.92 10.73 5.51
N TRP A 143 13.08 10.31 4.57
CA TRP A 143 12.96 8.93 4.12
C TRP A 143 13.28 8.84 2.64
N ARG A 144 14.38 8.16 2.34
CA ARG A 144 14.76 7.86 0.98
C ARG A 144 13.88 6.73 0.43
N GLY A 145 13.36 6.92 -0.77
CA GLY A 145 12.45 5.98 -1.41
C GLY A 145 12.43 6.11 -2.92
N MET A 146 11.50 5.41 -3.55
CA MET A 146 11.31 5.43 -5.00
C MET A 146 9.82 5.40 -5.35
N VAL A 147 9.41 6.29 -6.25
CA VAL A 147 8.05 6.34 -6.77
C VAL A 147 7.90 5.25 -7.83
N LEU A 148 6.95 4.34 -7.63
CA LEU A 148 6.84 3.09 -8.38
C LEU A 148 5.92 3.25 -9.58
N SER A 149 4.73 3.82 -9.36
CA SER A 149 3.73 4.06 -10.40
C SER A 149 2.60 4.95 -9.86
N ARG A 150 1.70 5.39 -10.74
CA ARG A 150 0.41 5.95 -10.34
C ARG A 150 -0.54 4.83 -9.92
N ALA A 151 -1.32 5.06 -8.87
CA ALA A 151 -2.33 4.10 -8.44
C ALA A 151 -3.48 4.01 -9.48
N PRO A 152 -3.95 2.80 -9.84
CA PRO A 152 -4.86 2.60 -10.97
C PRO A 152 -6.27 3.16 -10.73
N VAL A 153 -6.80 2.98 -9.51
CA VAL A 153 -8.14 3.44 -9.13
C VAL A 153 -8.09 4.86 -8.57
N MET A 154 -7.23 5.10 -7.59
CA MET A 154 -7.08 6.39 -6.94
C MET A 154 -6.05 7.22 -7.72
N THR A 155 -6.45 7.71 -8.89
CA THR A 155 -5.54 8.28 -9.91
C THR A 155 -4.71 9.49 -9.45
N ASN A 156 -5.04 10.05 -8.29
CA ASN A 156 -4.28 11.13 -7.67
C ASN A 156 -3.15 10.68 -6.73
N TRP A 157 -3.05 9.38 -6.52
CA TRP A 157 -2.15 8.77 -5.59
C TRP A 157 -1.07 8.02 -6.34
N TYR A 158 0.10 7.93 -5.71
CA TYR A 158 1.27 7.27 -6.23
C TYR A 158 1.66 6.15 -5.30
N TYR A 159 2.05 5.03 -5.88
CA TYR A 159 2.75 3.98 -5.17
C TYR A 159 4.19 4.39 -4.95
N ILE A 160 4.68 4.19 -3.73
CA ILE A 160 6.04 4.51 -3.29
C ILE A 160 6.49 3.46 -2.29
N THR A 161 7.79 3.23 -2.21
CA THR A 161 8.42 2.43 -1.17
C THR A 161 9.65 3.15 -0.62
N TYR A 162 10.14 2.74 0.54
CA TYR A 162 11.28 3.37 1.21
C TYR A 162 12.38 2.35 1.52
N GLU A 163 13.63 2.78 1.51
CA GLU A 163 14.79 1.90 1.74
C GLU A 163 14.77 1.26 3.13
N LYS A 164 14.38 2.05 4.15
CA LYS A 164 14.32 1.61 5.55
C LYS A 164 13.09 0.76 5.87
N ASP A 165 12.07 0.79 5.00
CA ASP A 165 10.84 0.01 5.15
C ASP A 165 10.29 -0.34 3.76
N PRO A 166 10.72 -1.48 3.18
CA PRO A 166 10.45 -1.86 1.79
C PRO A 166 9.03 -2.41 1.60
N VAL A 167 8.03 -1.71 2.13
CA VAL A 167 6.60 -2.00 1.96
C VAL A 167 6.01 -1.05 0.92
N LEU A 168 4.92 -1.47 0.28
CA LEU A 168 4.17 -0.66 -0.67
C LEU A 168 3.29 0.36 0.07
N TYR A 169 3.63 1.63 -0.09
CA TYR A 169 2.88 2.77 0.40
C TYR A 169 2.14 3.47 -0.72
N MET A 170 1.15 4.28 -0.36
CA MET A 170 0.40 5.09 -1.30
C MET A 170 0.14 6.50 -0.74
N TYR A 171 0.59 7.54 -1.46
CA TYR A 171 0.47 8.96 -1.06
C TYR A 171 0.06 9.88 -2.22
N GLN A 172 -0.42 11.08 -1.92
CA GLN A 172 -0.68 12.14 -2.89
C GLN A 172 0.59 12.98 -3.13
N LEU A 173 1.63 12.35 -3.67
CA LEU A 173 2.99 12.90 -3.74
C LEU A 173 3.13 14.27 -4.43
N TRP A 174 2.18 14.67 -5.27
CA TRP A 174 2.19 16.01 -5.86
C TRP A 174 1.88 17.13 -4.87
N ASP A 175 1.09 16.85 -3.83
CA ASP A 175 0.83 17.81 -2.78
C ASP A 175 2.10 17.96 -1.93
N ASP A 176 2.72 16.85 -1.54
CA ASP A 176 3.99 16.81 -0.80
C ASP A 176 5.14 17.51 -1.57
N TYR A 177 5.22 17.32 -2.90
CA TYR A 177 6.20 18.01 -3.75
C TYR A 177 5.98 19.52 -3.81
N LYS A 178 4.71 19.97 -3.86
CA LYS A 178 4.39 21.41 -3.88
C LYS A 178 4.66 22.09 -2.54
N GLU A 179 4.47 21.36 -1.44
CA GLU A 179 4.72 21.83 -0.08
C GLU A 179 6.22 21.81 0.27
N GLY A 180 7.04 21.16 -0.55
CA GLY A 180 8.48 21.04 -0.34
C GLY A 180 8.88 19.88 0.60
N ASP A 181 7.93 19.01 0.94
CA ASP A 181 8.15 17.82 1.75
C ASP A 181 8.55 16.60 0.89
N LEU A 182 8.54 16.70 -0.44
CA LEU A 182 9.07 15.69 -1.35
C LEU A 182 10.12 16.28 -2.30
N ARG A 183 11.31 15.70 -2.31
CA ARG A 183 12.42 16.09 -3.19
C ARG A 183 12.82 14.95 -4.13
N ILE A 184 12.94 15.23 -5.42
CA ILE A 184 13.50 14.28 -6.40
C ILE A 184 15.02 14.28 -6.27
N LEU A 185 15.61 13.09 -6.14
CA LEU A 185 17.06 12.93 -6.05
C LEU A 185 17.69 12.83 -7.45
N PRO A 186 18.87 13.46 -7.67
CA PRO A 186 19.60 13.34 -8.94
C PRO A 186 19.95 11.89 -9.29
N GLU A 187 19.82 11.50 -10.57
CA GLU A 187 20.13 10.13 -11.04
C GLU A 187 21.56 9.67 -10.70
N ALA A 188 22.53 10.59 -10.66
CA ALA A 188 23.91 10.32 -10.28
C ALA A 188 24.07 9.80 -8.84
N GLU A 189 23.21 10.24 -7.92
CA GLU A 189 23.20 9.81 -6.51
C GLU A 189 22.44 8.49 -6.32
N ASN A 190 21.73 8.06 -7.37
CA ASN A 190 20.83 6.91 -7.37
C ASN A 190 21.32 5.75 -8.23
N LYS A 191 22.61 5.68 -8.58
CA LYS A 191 23.15 4.60 -9.44
C LYS A 191 22.85 3.18 -8.96
N HIS A 192 22.70 2.96 -7.65
CA HIS A 192 22.29 1.68 -7.07
C HIS A 192 20.78 1.41 -7.21
N LEU A 193 19.99 2.43 -7.50
CA LEU A 193 18.55 2.34 -7.78
C LEU A 193 18.23 2.39 -9.27
N LEU A 194 19.20 2.63 -10.16
CA LEU A 194 18.99 2.54 -11.60
C LEU A 194 19.18 1.09 -12.07
N PRO A 195 18.38 0.59 -13.02
CA PRO A 195 18.73 -0.65 -13.70
C PRO A 195 20.15 -0.50 -14.25
N ALA A 196 21.05 -1.44 -13.94
CA ALA A 196 22.37 -1.46 -14.56
C ALA A 196 22.22 -1.33 -16.09
N ASP A 197 23.09 -0.55 -16.74
CA ASP A 197 23.08 -0.34 -18.20
C ASP A 197 23.00 -1.70 -18.92
N ARG A 198 21.79 -2.11 -19.31
CA ARG A 198 21.58 -3.41 -19.95
C ARG A 198 21.94 -3.29 -21.42
N LYS A 199 22.64 -4.30 -21.93
CA LYS A 199 22.85 -4.45 -23.37
C LYS A 199 21.47 -4.55 -24.06
N PRO A 200 21.24 -3.84 -25.17
CA PRO A 200 20.02 -4.00 -25.95
C PRO A 200 19.86 -5.46 -26.39
N GLY A 201 18.78 -6.14 -25.96
CA GLY A 201 18.43 -7.49 -26.43
C GLY A 201 18.26 -8.59 -25.38
N GLU A 202 18.63 -8.35 -24.11
CA GLU A 202 18.33 -9.28 -23.01
C GLU A 202 17.14 -8.77 -22.18
N GLU A 203 15.93 -9.22 -22.50
CA GLU A 203 14.80 -9.14 -21.57
C GLU A 203 14.94 -10.28 -20.56
N PRO A 204 15.27 -10.03 -19.28
CA PRO A 204 15.21 -11.09 -18.29
C PRO A 204 13.78 -11.57 -18.17
N GLU A 205 13.61 -12.90 -18.18
CA GLU A 205 12.34 -13.54 -17.91
C GLU A 205 11.72 -12.97 -16.62
N SER A 206 10.48 -12.50 -16.70
CA SER A 206 9.76 -11.95 -15.56
C SER A 206 9.66 -13.00 -14.44
N LEU A 207 9.90 -12.58 -13.20
CA LEU A 207 9.77 -13.45 -12.03
C LEU A 207 8.32 -13.52 -11.52
N VAL A 208 7.39 -12.78 -12.12
CA VAL A 208 5.98 -12.75 -11.73
C VAL A 208 5.37 -14.16 -11.77
N GLY A 209 4.68 -14.54 -10.69
CA GLY A 209 4.11 -15.87 -10.50
C GLY A 209 5.06 -16.90 -9.89
N LYS A 210 6.36 -16.60 -9.76
CA LYS A 210 7.32 -17.50 -9.11
C LYS A 210 7.20 -17.41 -7.58
N GLN A 211 7.37 -18.55 -6.91
CA GLN A 211 7.50 -18.64 -5.46
C GLN A 211 8.90 -18.17 -5.05
N VAL A 212 8.98 -17.47 -3.93
CA VAL A 212 10.22 -17.00 -3.32
C VAL A 212 10.31 -17.48 -1.89
N GLU A 213 11.54 -17.74 -1.46
CA GLU A 213 11.85 -18.10 -0.09
C GLU A 213 12.91 -17.15 0.44
N TYR A 214 12.68 -16.61 1.63
CA TYR A 214 13.62 -15.75 2.33
C TYR A 214 13.82 -16.30 3.74
N VAL A 215 15.08 -16.37 4.18
CA VAL A 215 15.42 -16.71 5.56
C VAL A 215 15.71 -15.41 6.28
N THR A 216 14.88 -15.08 7.25
CA THR A 216 15.09 -13.92 8.13
C THR A 216 16.41 -14.06 8.91
N ASP A 217 16.93 -12.95 9.43
CA ASP A 217 18.12 -12.95 10.29
C ASP A 217 17.99 -13.86 11.52
N LYS A 218 16.74 -14.17 11.91
CA LYS A 218 16.42 -15.10 13.01
C LYS A 218 16.36 -16.57 12.57
N GLY A 219 16.73 -16.88 11.34
CA GLY A 219 16.68 -18.23 10.75
C GLY A 219 15.26 -18.70 10.38
N VAL A 220 14.23 -17.85 10.52
CA VAL A 220 12.86 -18.21 10.14
C VAL A 220 12.71 -18.10 8.63
N LYS A 221 12.34 -19.21 8.00
CA LYS A 221 12.03 -19.27 6.57
C LYS A 221 10.62 -18.71 6.31
N ARG A 222 10.52 -17.77 5.38
CA ARG A 222 9.27 -17.18 4.89
C ARG A 222 9.11 -17.51 3.41
N THR A 223 7.90 -17.90 3.03
CA THR A 223 7.50 -18.19 1.65
C THR A 223 6.59 -17.08 1.15
N GLY A 224 6.68 -16.77 -0.13
CA GLY A 224 5.84 -15.76 -0.76
C GLY A 224 5.78 -15.88 -2.27
N LEU A 225 4.93 -15.07 -2.86
CA LEU A 225 4.68 -15.03 -4.29
C LEU A 225 5.14 -13.69 -4.87
N VAL A 226 5.87 -13.72 -5.98
CA VAL A 226 6.13 -12.52 -6.79
C VAL A 226 4.86 -12.16 -7.54
N ILE A 227 4.27 -11.02 -7.23
CA ILE A 227 2.90 -10.68 -7.66
C ILE A 227 2.82 -9.59 -8.72
N TYR A 228 3.86 -8.77 -8.86
CA TYR A 228 3.90 -7.69 -9.85
C TYR A 228 5.35 -7.29 -10.16
N GLN A 229 5.60 -6.82 -11.38
CA GLN A 229 6.87 -6.25 -11.82
C GLN A 229 6.67 -4.78 -12.15
N VAL A 230 7.50 -3.90 -11.60
CA VAL A 230 7.36 -2.45 -11.77
C VAL A 230 7.83 -2.02 -13.16
N PRO A 231 6.96 -1.45 -14.02
CA PRO A 231 7.35 -1.11 -15.40
C PRO A 231 8.46 -0.05 -15.48
N ALA A 232 8.43 0.94 -14.59
CA ALA A 232 9.42 2.02 -14.54
C ALA A 232 10.81 1.53 -14.08
N LYS A 233 10.88 0.39 -13.39
CA LYS A 233 12.12 -0.25 -12.95
C LYS A 233 11.96 -1.77 -12.98
N PRO A 234 12.24 -2.44 -14.11
CA PRO A 234 11.95 -3.87 -14.30
C PRO A 234 12.72 -4.84 -13.39
N SER A 235 13.73 -4.38 -12.64
CA SER A 235 14.37 -5.19 -11.60
C SER A 235 13.60 -5.20 -10.27
N VAL A 236 12.62 -4.31 -10.11
CA VAL A 236 11.83 -4.18 -8.89
C VAL A 236 10.51 -4.91 -9.00
N TYR A 237 10.19 -5.66 -7.95
CA TYR A 237 9.03 -6.53 -7.88
C TYR A 237 8.26 -6.35 -6.59
N TYR A 238 6.95 -6.59 -6.65
CA TYR A 238 6.11 -6.74 -5.48
C TYR A 238 6.06 -8.20 -5.07
N ILE A 239 6.22 -8.46 -3.78
CA ILE A 239 6.20 -9.79 -3.18
C ILE A 239 5.15 -9.81 -2.08
N LYS A 240 4.27 -10.81 -2.11
CA LYS A 240 3.31 -11.09 -1.05
C LYS A 240 3.75 -12.34 -0.30
N TYR A 241 4.20 -12.17 0.94
CA TYR A 241 4.51 -13.30 1.83
C TYR A 241 3.23 -13.89 2.44
N ASP A 242 3.24 -15.19 2.72
CA ASP A 242 2.05 -15.92 3.17
C ASP A 242 1.61 -15.53 4.59
N ASP A 243 2.57 -15.17 5.45
CA ASP A 243 2.40 -14.86 6.87
C ASP A 243 2.12 -13.36 7.16
N ASP A 244 2.03 -12.53 6.13
CA ASP A 244 1.91 -11.08 6.24
C ASP A 244 0.87 -10.53 5.25
N PHE A 245 0.26 -9.40 5.58
CA PHE A 245 -0.72 -8.72 4.73
C PHE A 245 -0.12 -7.53 3.98
N HIS A 246 1.11 -7.13 4.30
CA HIS A 246 1.82 -6.11 3.54
C HIS A 246 2.28 -6.64 2.18
N ILE A 247 2.37 -5.73 1.21
CA ILE A 247 3.03 -5.98 -0.06
C ILE A 247 4.45 -5.44 0.07
N HIS A 248 5.44 -6.32 -0.07
CA HIS A 248 6.84 -5.95 0.02
C HIS A 248 7.38 -5.60 -1.37
N VAL A 249 8.34 -4.69 -1.44
CA VAL A 249 8.93 -4.20 -2.67
C VAL A 249 10.43 -4.47 -2.64
N TYR A 250 10.92 -5.29 -3.58
CA TYR A 250 12.32 -5.68 -3.62
C TYR A 250 12.93 -5.47 -5.00
N ASP A 251 14.19 -5.06 -5.00
CA ASP A 251 15.04 -5.09 -6.20
C ASP A 251 15.68 -6.48 -6.32
N LEU A 252 15.22 -7.26 -7.29
CA LEU A 252 15.68 -8.62 -7.56
C LEU A 252 16.65 -8.59 -8.74
N VAL A 253 17.91 -8.30 -8.43
CA VAL A 253 19.03 -8.42 -9.38
C VAL A 253 19.60 -9.83 -9.34
N LYS A 254 19.82 -10.45 -10.52
CA LYS A 254 20.57 -11.70 -10.60
C LYS A 254 22.03 -11.41 -10.26
N THR A 255 22.52 -11.96 -9.16
CA THR A 255 23.95 -12.09 -8.92
C THR A 255 24.46 -13.31 -9.70
N SER A 256 25.27 -13.05 -10.71
CA SER A 256 26.04 -14.04 -11.48
C SER A 256 27.31 -14.44 -10.75
#